data_AF-A0A661XN24-F1
#
_entry.id   AF-A0A661XN24-F1
#
_cell.length_a   1.000
_cell.length_b   1.000
_cell.length_c   1.000
_cell.angle_alpha   90.00
_cell.angle_beta   90.00
_cell.angle_gamma   90.00
#
_symmetry.space_group_name_H-M   'P 1'
#
loop_
_entity.id
_entity.type
_entity.pdbx_description
1 polymer ?
#
loop_
_entity_poly.entity_id
_entity_poly.type
_entity_poly.pdbx_seq_one_letter_code
_entity_poly.pdbx_strand_id
1 'polypeptide(L)'
;MPFVAFYHTHKLVVVLFILIYLIKAILLLMGNKDALNKFNKKVKIPEMIVSALLFITGIIMLNNIADFNLIFTIKLTIVVAAIPIAVIAYKKYNKILAVLALIMLISAYGLAEIFKAQFGKRQVVTEVVTDPANEQYNARVHGAALFTAQCIVCHGADGKASFSGAKDLTLSTKSADEIIETIKIGKNTMPKMAGIYSEQELKALADYVNSLR
;
A
#
# COMPACT_ATOMS: atom_id res chain seq x y z
N MET A 1 -4.17 -16.07 0.62
CA MET A 1 -4.28 -15.88 2.09
C MET A 1 -2.96 -15.51 2.77
N PRO A 2 -1.75 -15.96 2.37
CA PRO A 2 -0.54 -15.56 3.09
C PRO A 2 -0.23 -14.06 2.99
N PHE A 3 -0.40 -13.45 1.81
CA PHE A 3 -0.07 -12.04 1.59
C PHE A 3 -0.82 -11.06 2.52
N VAL A 4 -2.13 -11.26 2.72
CA VAL A 4 -2.95 -10.36 3.56
C VAL A 4 -2.47 -10.38 5.01
N ALA A 5 -2.11 -11.56 5.53
CA ALA A 5 -1.53 -11.69 6.86
C ALA A 5 -0.20 -10.90 6.95
N PHE A 6 0.71 -11.11 6.00
CA PHE A 6 1.98 -10.39 5.96
C PHE A 6 1.81 -8.88 5.83
N TYR A 7 0.83 -8.40 5.05
CA TYR A 7 0.50 -6.97 4.94
C TYR A 7 0.11 -6.38 6.30
N HIS A 8 -0.80 -7.03 7.04
CA HIS A 8 -1.21 -6.55 8.36
C HIS A 8 -0.08 -6.64 9.39
N THR A 9 0.71 -7.73 9.36
CA THR A 9 1.90 -7.86 10.21
C THR A 9 2.91 -6.76 9.91
N HIS A 10 3.21 -6.49 8.63
CA HIS A 10 4.15 -5.44 8.24
C HIS A 10 3.66 -4.07 8.72
N LYS A 11 2.39 -3.73 8.49
CA LYS A 11 1.80 -2.47 8.96
C LYS A 11 1.91 -2.32 10.47
N LEU A 12 1.59 -3.37 11.23
CA LEU A 12 1.73 -3.37 12.69
C LEU A 12 3.17 -3.12 13.12
N VAL A 13 4.12 -3.84 12.53
CA VAL A 13 5.54 -3.74 12.87
C VAL A 13 6.11 -2.35 12.52
N VAL A 14 5.71 -1.75 11.39
CA VAL A 14 6.06 -0.37 11.03
C VAL A 14 5.57 0.61 12.08
N VAL A 15 4.31 0.49 12.53
CA VAL A 15 3.74 1.36 13.55
C VAL A 15 4.48 1.20 14.88
N LEU A 16 4.77 -0.04 15.31
CA LEU A 16 5.55 -0.30 16.52
C LEU A 16 6.96 0.30 16.42
N PHE A 17 7.62 0.17 15.27
CA PHE A 17 8.93 0.77 15.02
C PHE A 17 8.87 2.29 15.17
N ILE A 18 7.91 2.96 14.51
CA ILE A 18 7.72 4.41 14.62
C ILE A 18 7.44 4.82 16.07
N LEU A 19 6.61 4.08 16.82
CA LEU A 19 6.31 4.39 18.23
C LEU A 19 7.54 4.28 19.12
N ILE A 20 8.39 3.26 18.93
CA ILE A 20 9.66 3.12 19.67
C ILE A 20 10.54 4.34 19.43
N TYR A 21 10.69 4.75 18.16
CA TYR A 21 11.52 5.90 17.80
C TYR A 21 10.92 7.24 18.21
N LEU A 22 9.59 7.37 18.25
CA LEU A 22 8.89 8.52 18.80
C LEU A 22 9.18 8.69 20.29
N ILE A 23 9.05 7.62 21.09
CA ILE A 23 9.34 7.67 22.53
C ILE A 23 10.81 8.04 22.78
N LYS A 24 11.75 7.43 22.04
CA LYS A 24 13.18 7.79 22.17
C LYS A 24 13.44 9.25 21.81
N ALA A 25 12.83 9.76 20.74
CA ALA A 25 12.97 11.16 20.35
C ALA A 25 12.43 12.09 21.44
N ILE A 26 11.25 11.82 22.00
CA ILE A 26 10.66 12.61 23.10
C ILE A 26 11.59 12.61 24.32
N LEU A 27 12.05 11.44 24.78
CA LEU A 27 12.96 11.34 25.93
C LEU A 27 14.27 12.09 25.70
N LEU A 28 14.82 12.04 24.48
CA LEU A 28 16.03 12.77 24.10
C LEU A 28 15.78 14.29 24.05
N LEU A 29 14.64 14.73 23.53
CA LEU A 29 14.28 16.15 23.44
C LEU A 29 14.07 16.78 24.81
N MET A 30 13.42 16.05 25.72
CA MET A 30 13.24 16.40 27.13
C MET A 30 14.56 16.46 27.91
N GLY A 31 15.68 16.00 27.32
CA GLY A 31 16.98 15.99 27.97
C GLY A 31 17.13 14.95 29.09
N ASN A 32 16.15 14.06 29.27
CA ASN A 32 16.16 13.04 30.31
C ASN A 32 16.98 11.82 29.85
N LYS A 33 18.31 11.95 29.94
CA LYS A 33 19.27 10.92 29.52
C LYS A 33 19.10 9.60 30.28
N ASP A 34 18.76 9.67 31.56
CA ASP A 34 18.57 8.48 32.41
C ASP A 34 17.34 7.68 32.00
N ALA A 35 16.21 8.37 31.77
CA ALA A 35 15.01 7.74 31.25
C ALA A 35 15.22 7.16 29.85
N LEU A 36 15.94 7.87 28.96
CA LEU A 36 16.30 7.38 27.64
C LEU A 36 17.15 6.10 27.72
N ASN A 37 18.17 6.09 28.58
CA ASN A 37 19.04 4.93 28.77
C ASN A 37 18.27 3.74 29.37
N LYS A 38 17.40 3.99 30.35
CA LYS A 38 16.52 2.97 30.94
C LYS A 38 15.56 2.39 29.91
N PHE A 39 14.94 3.24 29.08
CA PHE A 39 14.08 2.82 28.00
C PHE A 39 14.85 1.97 26.97
N ASN A 40 16.00 2.44 26.50
CA ASN A 40 16.85 1.73 25.55
C ASN A 40 17.23 0.33 26.04
N LYS A 41 17.57 0.17 27.33
CA LYS A 41 17.84 -1.14 27.93
C LYS A 41 16.61 -2.05 27.88
N LYS A 42 15.43 -1.52 28.24
CA LYS A 42 14.17 -2.28 28.25
C LYS A 42 13.72 -2.71 26.86
N VAL A 43 13.87 -1.84 25.86
CA VAL A 43 13.39 -2.11 24.50
C VAL A 43 14.45 -2.73 23.57
N LYS A 44 15.70 -2.92 24.02
CA LYS A 44 16.79 -3.45 23.17
C LYS A 44 16.40 -4.71 22.39
N ILE A 45 15.85 -5.71 23.07
CA ILE A 45 15.45 -6.98 22.45
C ILE A 45 14.18 -6.79 21.60
N PRO A 46 13.07 -6.21 22.14
CA PRO A 46 11.88 -5.93 21.34
C PRO A 46 12.16 -5.12 20.07
N GLU A 47 12.99 -4.08 20.14
CA GLU A 47 13.37 -3.23 19.01
C GLU A 47 14.12 -4.01 17.94
N MET A 48 15.04 -4.89 18.33
CA MET A 48 15.78 -5.74 17.40
C MET A 48 14.84 -6.71 16.68
N ILE A 49 13.90 -7.31 17.42
CA ILE A 49 12.87 -8.19 16.85
C ILE A 49 11.97 -7.40 15.88
N VAL A 50 11.46 -6.23 16.29
CA VAL A 50 10.63 -5.36 15.44
C VAL A 50 11.39 -4.95 14.18
N SER A 51 12.67 -4.61 14.29
CA SER A 51 13.50 -4.22 13.14
C SER A 51 13.74 -5.39 12.17
N ALA A 52 14.00 -6.59 12.70
CA ALA A 52 14.14 -7.79 11.89
C ALA A 52 12.83 -8.16 11.19
N LEU A 53 11.71 -8.14 11.92
CA LEU A 53 10.38 -8.38 11.36
C LEU A 53 10.03 -7.35 10.29
N LEU A 54 10.38 -6.08 10.48
CA LEU A 54 10.14 -5.01 9.51
C LEU A 54 10.82 -5.35 8.18
N PHE A 55 12.09 -5.76 8.23
CA PHE A 55 12.88 -6.10 7.06
C PHE A 55 12.39 -7.38 6.38
N ILE A 56 12.17 -8.45 7.15
CA ILE A 56 11.68 -9.75 6.63
C ILE A 56 10.31 -9.58 5.97
N THR A 57 9.36 -8.96 6.65
CA THR A 57 8.01 -8.75 6.10
C THR A 57 8.03 -7.79 4.92
N GLY A 58 8.91 -6.78 4.92
CA GLY A 58 9.12 -5.88 3.79
C GLY A 58 9.62 -6.62 2.53
N ILE A 59 10.60 -7.51 2.68
CA ILE A 59 11.11 -8.35 1.59
C ILE A 59 10.05 -9.31 1.05
N ILE A 60 9.27 -9.94 1.93
CA ILE A 60 8.19 -10.83 1.51
C ILE A 60 7.15 -10.05 0.68
N MET A 61 6.80 -8.84 1.12
CA MET A 61 5.86 -8.00 0.38
C MET A 61 6.39 -7.54 -0.96
N LEU A 62 7.70 -7.25 -1.08
CA LEU A 62 8.36 -6.86 -2.33
C LEU A 62 8.15 -7.88 -3.46
N ASN A 63 8.20 -9.17 -3.14
CA ASN A 63 8.02 -10.25 -4.11
C ASN A 63 6.58 -10.37 -4.63
N ASN A 64 5.64 -9.57 -4.13
CA ASN A 64 4.22 -9.61 -4.48
C ASN A 64 3.72 -8.28 -5.08
N ILE A 65 4.65 -7.39 -5.48
CA ILE A 65 4.35 -6.12 -6.15
C ILE A 65 4.46 -6.32 -7.66
N ALA A 66 3.56 -5.71 -8.43
CA ALA A 66 3.62 -5.74 -9.89
C ALA A 66 4.78 -4.91 -10.43
N ASP A 67 4.90 -3.65 -9.97
CA ASP A 67 5.92 -2.71 -10.45
C ASP A 67 6.49 -1.81 -9.35
N PHE A 68 7.78 -1.47 -9.49
CA PHE A 68 8.47 -0.49 -8.65
C PHE A 68 8.16 0.93 -9.14
N ASN A 69 7.04 1.48 -8.68
CA ASN A 69 6.67 2.87 -8.95
C ASN A 69 7.61 3.86 -8.27
N LEU A 70 7.72 5.09 -8.80
CA LEU A 70 8.54 6.17 -8.23
C LEU A 70 8.27 6.40 -6.73
N ILE A 71 7.00 6.42 -6.33
CA ILE A 71 6.57 6.59 -4.94
C ILE A 71 7.14 5.47 -4.05
N PHE A 72 7.15 4.24 -4.56
CA PHE A 72 7.69 3.08 -3.86
C PHE A 72 9.21 3.23 -3.66
N THR A 73 9.94 3.60 -4.70
CA THR A 73 11.39 3.81 -4.64
C THR A 73 11.76 4.92 -3.66
N ILE A 74 11.08 6.08 -3.74
CA ILE A 74 11.27 7.19 -2.78
C ILE A 74 11.04 6.71 -1.35
N LYS A 75 9.92 6.02 -1.10
CA LYS A 75 9.60 5.47 0.23
C LYS A 75 10.72 4.56 0.75
N LEU A 76 11.18 3.62 -0.08
CA LEU A 76 12.22 2.67 0.31
C LEU A 76 13.54 3.38 0.62
N THR A 77 13.95 4.33 -0.22
CA THR A 77 15.16 5.14 0.01
C THR A 77 15.09 5.93 1.32
N ILE A 78 13.93 6.54 1.63
CA ILE A 78 13.74 7.27 2.89
C ILE A 78 13.91 6.34 4.10
N VAL A 79 13.31 5.14 4.07
CA VAL A 79 13.41 4.18 5.18
C VAL A 79 14.86 3.71 5.37
N VAL A 80 15.56 3.37 4.28
CA VAL A 80 16.96 2.92 4.34
C VAL A 80 17.87 4.03 4.87
N ALA A 81 17.63 5.29 4.50
CA ALA A 81 18.39 6.43 5.02
C ALA A 81 18.06 6.77 6.48
N ALA A 82 16.81 6.61 6.90
CA ALA A 82 16.37 6.97 8.25
C ALA A 82 17.04 6.12 9.34
N ILE A 83 17.27 4.83 9.09
CA ILE A 83 17.86 3.88 10.06
C ILE A 83 19.26 4.32 10.54
N PRO A 84 20.27 4.53 9.66
CA PRO A 84 21.60 4.96 10.11
C PRO A 84 21.56 6.34 10.77
N ILE A 85 20.73 7.27 10.28
CA ILE A 85 20.56 8.60 10.89
C ILE A 85 20.05 8.45 12.32
N ALA A 86 19.06 7.59 12.54
CA ALA A 86 18.48 7.36 13.86
C ALA A 86 19.51 6.71 14.81
N VAL A 87 20.28 5.73 14.34
CA VAL A 87 21.36 5.09 15.14
C VAL A 87 22.41 6.13 15.55
N ILE A 88 22.87 6.97 14.62
CA ILE A 88 23.84 8.04 14.92
C ILE A 88 23.24 9.05 15.90
N ALA A 89 21.97 9.41 15.72
CA ALA A 89 21.28 10.36 16.59
C ALA A 89 21.29 9.91 18.05
N TYR A 90 20.88 8.67 18.33
CA TYR A 90 20.82 8.17 19.71
C TYR A 90 22.19 7.81 20.28
N LYS A 91 23.15 7.40 19.44
CA LYS A 91 24.52 7.16 19.88
C LYS A 91 25.23 8.47 20.29
N LYS A 92 24.97 9.56 19.57
CA LYS A 92 25.56 10.89 19.83
C LYS A 92 24.68 11.81 20.68
N TYR A 93 23.51 11.34 21.14
CA TYR A 93 22.50 12.18 21.80
C TYR A 93 22.14 13.46 21.00
N ASN A 94 22.17 13.38 19.67
CA ASN A 94 21.90 14.51 18.79
C ASN A 94 20.39 14.65 18.54
N LYS A 95 19.79 15.68 19.14
CA LYS A 95 18.36 16.00 19.05
C LYS A 95 17.88 16.24 17.61
N ILE A 96 18.67 16.96 16.81
CA ILE A 96 18.31 17.34 15.44
C ILE A 96 18.22 16.09 14.56
N LEU A 97 19.24 15.22 14.64
CA LEU A 97 19.24 13.97 13.87
C LEU A 97 18.12 13.02 14.30
N ALA A 98 17.75 13.02 15.58
CA ALA A 98 16.64 12.18 16.07
C ALA A 98 15.30 12.64 15.51
N VAL A 99 15.06 13.97 15.49
CA VAL A 99 13.86 14.55 14.90
C VAL A 99 13.84 14.32 13.38
N LEU A 100 14.96 14.52 12.70
CA LEU A 100 15.07 14.27 11.25
C LEU A 100 14.72 12.82 10.90
N ALA A 101 15.29 11.85 11.61
CA ALA A 101 14.97 10.44 11.39
C ALA A 101 13.49 10.14 11.66
N LEU A 102 12.92 10.70 12.72
CA LEU A 102 11.50 10.51 13.02
C LEU A 102 10.59 11.07 11.92
N ILE A 103 10.90 12.27 11.41
CA ILE A 103 10.19 12.87 10.28
C ILE A 103 10.27 11.95 9.06
N MET A 104 11.47 11.48 8.70
CA MET A 104 11.65 10.56 7.58
C MET A 104 10.79 9.29 7.72
N LEU A 105 10.75 8.68 8.90
CA LEU A 105 9.94 7.48 9.16
C LEU A 105 8.44 7.76 9.05
N ILE A 106 7.97 8.87 9.63
CA ILE A 106 6.57 9.29 9.55
C ILE A 106 6.19 9.62 8.10
N SER A 107 7.05 10.34 7.37
CA SER A 107 6.84 10.66 5.95
C SER A 107 6.77 9.42 5.09
N ALA A 108 7.64 8.42 5.30
CA ALA A 108 7.59 7.15 4.57
C ALA A 108 6.29 6.37 4.85
N TYR A 109 5.78 6.41 6.08
CA TYR A 109 4.49 5.80 6.42
C TYR A 109 3.32 6.58 5.80
N GLY A 110 3.32 7.92 5.91
CA GLY A 110 2.32 8.79 5.32
C GLY A 110 2.24 8.64 3.80
N LEU A 111 3.38 8.56 3.11
CA LEU A 111 3.45 8.33 1.67
C LEU A 111 2.80 6.99 1.27
N ALA A 112 2.95 5.96 2.10
CA ALA A 112 2.30 4.66 1.87
C ALA A 112 0.76 4.74 1.97
N GLU A 113 0.23 5.49 2.95
CA GLU A 113 -1.22 5.67 3.10
C GLU A 113 -1.81 6.58 2.01
N ILE A 114 -1.07 7.62 1.58
CA ILE A 114 -1.49 8.48 0.46
C ILE A 114 -1.56 7.70 -0.85
N PHE A 115 -0.57 6.86 -1.14
CA PHE A 115 -0.57 6.02 -2.34
C PHE A 115 -1.80 5.10 -2.38
N LYS A 116 -2.14 4.48 -1.25
CA LYS A 116 -3.36 3.69 -1.11
C LYS A 116 -4.62 4.51 -1.40
N ALA A 117 -4.68 5.75 -0.92
CA ALA A 117 -5.81 6.65 -1.17
C ALA A 117 -5.88 7.13 -2.63
N GLN A 118 -4.74 7.33 -3.31
CA GLN A 118 -4.70 7.69 -4.72
C GLN A 118 -5.22 6.57 -5.63
N PHE A 119 -5.04 5.31 -5.25
CA PHE A 119 -5.65 4.17 -5.95
C PHE A 119 -7.19 4.20 -5.95
N GLY A 120 -7.80 5.05 -5.11
CA GLY A 120 -9.23 5.32 -5.07
C GLY A 120 -9.64 6.56 -5.87
N LYS A 121 -8.80 7.09 -6.78
CA LYS A 121 -9.17 8.19 -7.68
C LYS A 121 -9.51 7.66 -9.08
N ARG A 122 -10.50 8.30 -9.72
CA ARG A 122 -10.94 7.98 -11.09
C ARG A 122 -9.80 8.22 -12.08
N GLN A 123 -9.50 7.22 -12.88
CA GLN A 123 -8.65 7.39 -14.07
C GLN A 123 -9.52 7.87 -15.24
N VAL A 124 -9.04 8.86 -15.98
CA VAL A 124 -9.70 9.34 -17.19
C VAL A 124 -9.20 8.48 -18.35
N VAL A 125 -10.13 7.82 -19.04
CA VAL A 125 -9.83 7.03 -20.24
C VAL A 125 -10.21 7.88 -21.44
N THR A 126 -9.24 8.20 -22.30
CA THR A 126 -9.42 9.10 -23.45
C THR A 126 -9.45 8.39 -24.79
N GLU A 127 -9.09 7.11 -24.83
CA GLU A 127 -8.86 6.36 -26.09
C GLU A 127 -10.09 5.62 -26.60
N VAL A 128 -11.18 5.59 -25.83
CA VAL A 128 -12.41 4.86 -26.17
C VAL A 128 -13.64 5.74 -25.97
N VAL A 129 -14.72 5.41 -26.69
CA VAL A 129 -16.01 6.07 -26.50
C VAL A 129 -16.58 5.67 -25.15
N THR A 130 -16.67 6.63 -24.23
CA THR A 130 -17.15 6.40 -22.86
C THR A 130 -18.62 6.74 -22.66
N ASP A 131 -19.24 7.48 -23.60
CA ASP A 131 -20.64 7.89 -23.53
C ASP A 131 -21.57 6.78 -24.05
N PRO A 132 -22.44 6.20 -23.20
CA PRO A 132 -23.38 5.15 -23.61
C PRO A 132 -24.45 5.62 -24.59
N ALA A 133 -24.68 6.93 -24.73
CA ALA A 133 -25.62 7.48 -25.69
C ALA A 133 -25.05 7.55 -27.12
N ASN A 134 -23.74 7.34 -27.27
CA ASN A 134 -23.08 7.35 -28.56
C ASN A 134 -23.30 6.02 -29.30
N GLU A 135 -23.61 6.07 -30.59
CA GLU A 135 -23.85 4.88 -31.43
C GLU A 135 -22.64 3.93 -31.52
N GLN A 136 -21.42 4.45 -31.34
CA GLN A 136 -20.18 3.68 -31.36
C GLN A 136 -19.80 3.12 -29.99
N TYR A 137 -20.64 3.31 -28.97
CA TYR A 137 -20.38 2.82 -27.62
C TYR A 137 -20.35 1.29 -27.58
N ASN A 138 -19.30 0.75 -26.96
CA ASN A 138 -19.17 -0.68 -26.70
C ASN A 138 -18.76 -0.89 -25.23
N ALA A 139 -19.68 -1.47 -24.45
CA ALA A 139 -19.48 -1.70 -23.02
C ALA A 139 -18.24 -2.55 -22.72
N ARG A 140 -17.93 -3.54 -23.56
CA ARG A 140 -16.75 -4.40 -23.36
C ARG A 140 -15.45 -3.65 -23.62
N VAL A 141 -15.40 -2.82 -24.66
CA VAL A 141 -14.23 -1.99 -24.98
C VAL A 141 -14.01 -0.93 -23.91
N HIS A 142 -15.09 -0.27 -23.45
CA HIS A 142 -15.02 0.68 -22.36
C HIS A 142 -14.56 0.02 -21.06
N GLY A 143 -15.15 -1.13 -20.70
CA GLY A 143 -14.76 -1.93 -19.54
C GLY A 143 -13.29 -2.38 -19.58
N ALA A 144 -12.80 -2.81 -20.75
CA ALA A 144 -11.40 -3.17 -20.96
C ALA A 144 -10.46 -1.99 -20.69
N ALA A 145 -10.82 -0.80 -21.18
CA ALA A 145 -10.01 0.39 -21.00
C ALA A 145 -9.97 0.86 -19.53
N LEU A 146 -11.10 0.81 -18.82
CA LEU A 146 -11.17 1.06 -17.38
C LEU A 146 -10.34 0.02 -16.59
N PHE A 147 -10.42 -1.25 -16.99
CA PHE A 147 -9.65 -2.32 -16.37
C PHE A 147 -8.14 -2.12 -16.54
N THR A 148 -7.71 -1.76 -17.75
CA THR A 148 -6.31 -1.42 -18.05
C THR A 148 -5.84 -0.20 -17.25
N ALA A 149 -6.70 0.79 -17.07
CA ALA A 149 -6.34 2.00 -16.34
C ALA A 149 -6.07 1.76 -14.85
N GLN A 150 -6.72 0.78 -14.21
CA GLN A 150 -6.70 0.67 -12.75
C GLN A 150 -6.66 -0.76 -12.17
N CYS A 151 -7.22 -1.76 -12.84
CA CYS A 151 -7.33 -3.12 -12.31
C CYS A 151 -6.12 -4.00 -12.65
N ILE A 152 -5.46 -3.71 -13.78
CA ILE A 152 -4.31 -4.46 -14.31
C ILE A 152 -3.15 -4.56 -13.32
N VAL A 153 -2.93 -3.56 -12.47
CA VAL A 153 -1.80 -3.54 -11.54
C VAL A 153 -1.83 -4.73 -10.57
N CYS A 154 -3.01 -5.24 -10.25
CA CYS A 154 -3.19 -6.34 -9.31
C CYS A 154 -3.55 -7.63 -10.04
N HIS A 155 -4.40 -7.51 -11.07
CA HIS A 155 -5.01 -8.66 -11.75
C HIS A 155 -4.31 -9.05 -13.06
N GLY A 156 -3.39 -8.24 -13.59
CA GLY A 156 -2.74 -8.50 -14.87
C GLY A 156 -3.69 -8.27 -16.06
N ALA A 157 -3.14 -8.12 -17.27
CA ALA A 157 -3.95 -7.82 -18.46
C ALA A 157 -4.92 -8.96 -18.79
N ASP A 158 -4.48 -10.18 -18.50
CA ASP A 158 -5.20 -11.43 -18.72
C ASP A 158 -6.03 -11.89 -17.50
N GLY A 159 -6.05 -11.10 -16.41
CA GLY A 159 -6.79 -11.42 -15.20
C GLY A 159 -6.16 -12.49 -14.30
N LYS A 160 -4.98 -13.03 -14.65
CA LYS A 160 -4.35 -14.16 -13.93
C LYS A 160 -3.36 -13.74 -12.87
N ALA A 161 -2.96 -12.47 -12.83
CA ALA A 161 -1.97 -12.03 -11.87
C ALA A 161 -2.51 -12.12 -10.44
N SER A 162 -1.60 -12.41 -9.51
CA SER A 162 -1.91 -12.57 -8.08
C SER A 162 -1.17 -11.53 -7.22
N PHE A 163 -0.84 -10.37 -7.81
CA PHE A 163 -0.15 -9.31 -7.10
C PHE A 163 -0.98 -8.75 -5.95
N SER A 164 -0.31 -8.33 -4.89
CA SER A 164 -0.96 -7.83 -3.67
C SER A 164 -2.02 -8.78 -3.09
N GLY A 165 -1.91 -10.08 -3.33
CA GLY A 165 -2.87 -11.09 -2.88
C GLY A 165 -4.17 -11.14 -3.69
N ALA A 166 -4.19 -10.54 -4.88
CA ALA A 166 -5.26 -10.71 -5.86
C ALA A 166 -5.47 -12.19 -6.20
N LYS A 167 -6.68 -12.51 -6.66
CA LYS A 167 -7.06 -13.84 -7.14
C LYS A 167 -7.10 -13.82 -8.65
N ASP A 168 -6.76 -14.96 -9.24
CA ASP A 168 -6.99 -15.24 -10.64
C ASP A 168 -8.48 -15.07 -10.96
N LEU A 169 -8.78 -14.09 -11.81
CA LEU A 169 -10.14 -13.72 -12.20
C LEU A 169 -10.74 -14.74 -13.16
N THR A 170 -9.92 -15.48 -13.92
CA THR A 170 -10.40 -16.48 -14.89
C THR A 170 -10.99 -17.70 -14.17
N LEU A 171 -10.64 -17.91 -12.90
CA LEU A 171 -11.16 -19.00 -12.06
C LEU A 171 -12.36 -18.57 -11.20
N SER A 172 -12.81 -17.32 -11.32
CA SER A 172 -13.90 -16.80 -10.48
C SER A 172 -15.25 -17.33 -10.94
N THR A 173 -16.08 -17.76 -9.99
CA THR A 173 -17.47 -18.19 -10.23
C THR A 173 -18.50 -17.12 -9.88
N LYS A 174 -18.04 -15.88 -9.62
CA LYS A 174 -18.90 -14.78 -9.18
C LYS A 174 -19.81 -14.24 -10.28
N SER A 175 -21.06 -13.92 -9.95
CA SER A 175 -21.98 -13.23 -10.85
C SER A 175 -21.53 -11.80 -11.14
N ALA A 176 -22.10 -11.16 -12.17
CA ALA A 176 -21.82 -9.75 -12.49
C ALA A 176 -22.14 -8.83 -11.30
N ASP A 177 -23.27 -9.06 -10.62
CA ASP A 177 -23.68 -8.27 -9.44
C ASP A 177 -22.69 -8.44 -8.27
N GLU A 178 -22.21 -9.67 -8.03
CA GLU A 178 -21.19 -9.91 -7.00
C GLU A 178 -19.85 -9.25 -7.31
N ILE A 179 -19.48 -9.16 -8.60
CA ILE A 179 -18.28 -8.45 -9.05
C ILE A 179 -18.45 -6.95 -8.80
N ILE A 180 -19.59 -6.38 -9.22
CA ILE A 180 -19.92 -4.96 -9.00
C ILE A 180 -19.87 -4.63 -7.51
N GLU A 181 -20.51 -5.46 -6.68
CA GLU A 181 -20.48 -5.28 -5.23
C GLU A 181 -19.05 -5.32 -4.70
N THR A 182 -18.25 -6.32 -5.11
CA THR A 182 -16.84 -6.43 -4.70
C THR A 182 -16.03 -5.20 -5.10
N ILE A 183 -16.22 -4.65 -6.29
CA ILE A 183 -15.56 -3.41 -6.74
C ILE A 183 -16.01 -2.22 -5.87
N LYS A 184 -17.32 -2.10 -5.58
CA LYS A 184 -17.87 -1.01 -4.77
C LYS A 184 -17.30 -1.03 -3.35
N ILE A 185 -17.29 -2.19 -2.68
CA ILE A 185 -16.90 -2.29 -1.26
C ILE A 185 -15.40 -2.52 -1.05
N GLY A 186 -14.71 -3.05 -2.05
CA GLY A 186 -13.32 -3.51 -1.92
C GLY A 186 -13.22 -4.82 -1.12
N LYS A 187 -12.08 -5.50 -1.19
CA LYS A 187 -11.86 -6.75 -0.43
C LYS A 187 -10.40 -6.94 -0.10
N ASN A 188 -10.10 -7.15 1.19
CA ASN A 188 -8.73 -7.26 1.71
C ASN A 188 -7.88 -6.04 1.31
N THR A 189 -6.96 -6.24 0.36
CA THR A 189 -6.02 -5.25 -0.19
C THR A 189 -6.60 -4.52 -1.41
N MET A 190 -7.66 -5.03 -2.03
CA MET A 190 -8.37 -4.36 -3.12
C MET A 190 -9.09 -3.11 -2.56
N PRO A 191 -8.81 -1.91 -3.10
CA PRO A 191 -9.37 -0.68 -2.58
C PRO A 191 -10.88 -0.60 -2.85
N LYS A 192 -11.58 0.14 -2.00
CA LYS A 192 -12.99 0.48 -2.18
C LYS A 192 -13.11 1.46 -3.35
N MET A 193 -13.93 1.14 -4.35
CA MET A 193 -14.12 1.99 -5.53
C MET A 193 -15.53 2.59 -5.67
N ALA A 194 -16.36 2.51 -4.62
CA ALA A 194 -17.65 3.19 -4.59
C ALA A 194 -17.50 4.70 -4.84
N GLY A 195 -18.31 5.25 -5.75
CA GLY A 195 -18.30 6.68 -6.10
C GLY A 195 -17.18 7.11 -7.06
N ILE A 196 -16.29 6.18 -7.46
CA ILE A 196 -15.27 6.45 -8.49
C ILE A 196 -15.86 6.24 -9.89
N TYR A 197 -16.56 5.12 -10.04
CA TYR A 197 -17.20 4.68 -11.27
C TYR A 197 -18.72 4.81 -11.13
N SER A 198 -19.37 5.23 -12.21
CA SER A 198 -20.82 5.18 -12.37
C SER A 198 -21.34 3.74 -12.43
N GLU A 199 -22.64 3.55 -12.22
CA GLU A 199 -23.25 2.22 -12.32
C GLU A 199 -23.05 1.58 -13.71
N GLN A 200 -23.02 2.39 -14.77
CA GLN A 200 -22.77 1.91 -16.14
C GLN A 200 -21.32 1.45 -16.33
N GLU A 201 -20.35 2.20 -15.80
CA GLU A 201 -18.93 1.83 -15.82
C GLU A 201 -18.66 0.57 -15.01
N LEU A 202 -19.35 0.40 -13.87
CA LEU A 202 -19.25 -0.81 -13.06
C LEU A 202 -19.81 -2.04 -13.79
N LYS A 203 -20.92 -1.89 -14.51
CA LYS A 203 -21.46 -2.94 -15.38
C LYS A 203 -20.48 -3.28 -16.51
N ALA A 204 -19.95 -2.27 -17.21
CA ALA A 204 -18.95 -2.46 -18.26
C ALA A 204 -17.69 -3.20 -17.75
N LEU A 205 -17.20 -2.84 -16.55
CA LEU A 205 -16.10 -3.53 -15.88
C LEU A 205 -16.45 -4.99 -15.54
N ALA A 206 -17.64 -5.24 -14.99
CA ALA A 206 -18.07 -6.59 -14.64
C ALA A 206 -18.25 -7.48 -15.88
N ASP A 207 -18.80 -6.93 -16.96
CA ASP A 207 -18.92 -7.60 -18.26
C ASP A 207 -17.55 -7.94 -18.83
N TYR A 208 -16.59 -7.01 -18.78
CA TYR A 208 -15.22 -7.27 -19.21
C TYR A 208 -14.56 -8.38 -18.38
N VAL A 209 -14.66 -8.33 -17.05
CA VAL A 209 -14.10 -9.35 -16.14
C VAL A 209 -14.71 -10.72 -16.39
N ASN A 210 -16.03 -10.81 -16.62
CA ASN A 210 -16.68 -12.07 -16.97
C ASN A 210 -16.14 -12.64 -18.29
N SER A 211 -15.77 -11.77 -19.22
CA SER A 211 -15.23 -12.17 -20.51
C SER A 211 -13.78 -12.69 -20.48
N LEU A 212 -13.11 -12.63 -19.32
CA LEU A 212 -11.76 -13.19 -19.09
C LEU A 212 -11.79 -14.67 -18.68
N ARG A 213 -12.98 -15.24 -18.46
CA ARG A 213 -13.19 -16.62 -18.00
C ARG A 213 -13.43 -17.57 -19.16
#